data_AF-A0A259S9T6-F1
#
_entry.id   AF-A0A259S9T6-F1
#
_cell.length_a   1.000
_cell.length_b   1.000
_cell.length_c   1.000
_cell.angle_alpha   90.00
_cell.angle_beta   90.00
_cell.angle_gamma   90.00
#
_symmetry.space_group_name_H-M   'P 1'
#
loop_
_entity.id
_entity.type
_entity.pdbx_description
1 polymer ?
#
loop_
_entity_poly.entity_id
_entity_poly.type
_entity_poly.pdbx_seq_one_letter_code
_entity_poly.pdbx_strand_id
1 'polypeptide(L)' 'MAGRIMIIQLYIYLQNDLDLAHAHVIGDEVAEKIQEIFPGADILIHEEPFHGTNAPSITKSETGPSFQEIV' A
#
# COMPACT_ATOMS: atom_id res chain seq x y z
N MET A 1 -14.21 17.86 25.28
CA MET A 1 -13.74 18.44 24.01
C MET A 1 -13.76 17.35 22.97
N ALA A 2 -14.55 17.45 21.90
CA ALA A 2 -14.48 16.52 20.77
C ALA A 2 -13.53 17.12 19.73
N GLY A 3 -12.25 16.73 19.79
CA GLY A 3 -11.26 17.12 18.80
C GLY A 3 -11.43 16.29 17.53
N ARG A 4 -11.32 16.91 16.36
CA ARG A 4 -11.29 16.18 15.08
C ARG A 4 -9.94 15.47 14.98
N ILE A 5 -9.93 14.15 15.05
CA ILE A 5 -8.75 13.31 14.81
C ILE A 5 -8.71 12.98 13.32
N MET A 6 -7.56 13.18 12.68
CA MET A 6 -7.33 12.77 11.31
C MET A 6 -6.95 11.30 11.30
N ILE A 7 -7.60 10.49 10.47
CA ILE A 7 -7.30 9.05 10.37
C ILE A 7 -6.73 8.82 8.96
N ILE A 8 -5.51 8.27 8.90
CA ILE A 8 -4.81 7.94 7.65
C ILE A 8 -4.62 6.44 7.61
N GLN A 9 -5.32 5.77 6.69
CA GLN A 9 -5.20 4.31 6.49
C GLN A 9 -4.67 4.06 5.09
N LEU A 10 -3.62 3.25 4.97
CA LEU A 10 -2.98 2.96 3.69
C LEU A 10 -2.46 1.52 3.62
N TYR A 11 -2.35 1.04 2.39
CA TYR A 11 -1.73 -0.24 2.07
C TYR A 11 -0.40 0.02 1.37
N ILE A 12 0.66 -0.66 1.81
CA ILE A 12 1.94 -0.70 1.12
C ILE A 12 2.18 -2.11 0.61
N TYR A 13 2.59 -2.20 -0.66
CA TYR A 13 2.96 -3.45 -1.29
C TYR A 13 4.49 -3.58 -1.25
N LEU A 14 4.97 -4.62 -0.56
CA LEU A 14 6.39 -4.89 -0.36
C LEU A 14 6.83 -6.13 -1.16
N GLN A 15 8.13 -6.32 -1.38
CA GLN A 15 8.58 -7.50 -2.11
C GLN A 15 8.19 -8.79 -1.39
N ASN A 16 7.74 -9.81 -2.13
CA ASN A 16 7.23 -11.05 -1.56
C ASN A 16 8.29 -11.90 -0.83
N ASP A 17 9.56 -11.68 -1.11
CA ASP A 17 10.69 -12.32 -0.45
C ASP A 17 11.22 -11.53 0.76
N LEU A 18 10.61 -10.38 1.06
CA LEU A 18 10.91 -9.62 2.27
C LEU A 18 10.39 -10.39 3.49
N ASP A 19 11.23 -10.56 4.51
CA ASP A 19 10.75 -11.15 5.75
C ASP A 19 9.83 -10.18 6.52
N LEU A 20 9.01 -10.76 7.39
CA LEU A 20 8.00 -10.03 8.15
C LEU A 20 8.60 -8.95 9.06
N ALA A 21 9.81 -9.15 9.57
CA ALA A 21 10.45 -8.17 10.45
C ALA A 21 10.88 -6.92 9.65
N HIS A 22 11.47 -7.12 8.47
CA HIS A 22 11.81 -6.02 7.58
C HIS A 22 10.57 -5.33 7.01
N ALA A 23 9.47 -6.07 6.76
CA ALA A 23 8.21 -5.46 6.37
C ALA A 23 7.72 -4.45 7.44
N HIS A 24 7.75 -4.86 8.71
CA HIS A 24 7.36 -3.99 9.82
C HIS A 24 8.25 -2.78 9.99
N VAL A 25 9.57 -2.92 9.81
CA VAL A 25 10.49 -1.77 9.85
C VAL A 25 10.13 -0.75 8.76
N ILE A 26 9.81 -1.20 7.55
CA ILE A 26 9.38 -0.30 6.47
C ILE A 26 8.04 0.36 6.82
N GLY A 27 7.09 -0.39 7.39
CA GLY A 27 5.82 0.15 7.86
C GLY A 27 6.02 1.26 8.90
N ASP A 28 6.82 1.01 9.92
CA ASP A 28 7.15 1.97 10.98
C ASP A 28 7.81 3.24 10.42
N GLU A 29 8.80 3.09 9.52
CA GLU A 29 9.46 4.24 8.89
C GLU A 29 8.49 5.10 8.05
N VAL A 30 7.53 4.48 7.37
CA VAL A 30 6.50 5.20 6.61
C VAL A 30 5.55 5.91 7.56
N ALA A 31 5.13 5.26 8.65
CA ALA A 31 4.27 5.86 9.65
C ALA A 31 4.93 7.08 10.31
N GLU A 32 6.21 6.97 10.70
CA GLU A 32 6.98 8.08 11.28
C GLU A 32 7.02 9.30 10.35
N LYS A 33 7.35 9.10 9.07
CA LYS A 33 7.40 10.18 8.07
C LYS A 33 6.03 10.83 7.87
N ILE A 34 4.95 10.07 7.89
CA ILE A 34 3.59 10.61 7.78
C ILE A 34 3.24 11.38 9.06
N GLN A 35 3.61 10.88 10.23
CA GLN A 35 3.35 11.54 11.51
C GLN A 35 4.07 12.88 11.63
N GLU A 36 5.28 13.00 11.08
CA GLU A 36 6.03 14.27 11.00
C GLU A 36 5.29 15.33 10.16
N ILE A 37 4.60 14.91 9.09
CA ILE A 37 3.85 15.80 8.19
C ILE A 37 2.46 16.11 8.74
N PHE A 38 1.82 15.15 9.40
CA PHE A 38 0.47 15.24 9.96
C PHE A 38 0.47 14.97 11.47
N PRO A 39 0.96 15.92 12.30
CA PRO A 39 0.97 15.73 13.75
C PRO A 39 -0.44 15.51 14.31
N GLY A 40 -0.61 14.44 15.08
CA GLY A 40 -1.88 14.09 15.72
C GLY A 40 -2.86 13.33 14.82
N ALA A 41 -2.40 12.87 13.65
CA ALA A 41 -3.11 11.83 12.92
C ALA A 41 -2.98 10.46 13.63
N ASP A 42 -3.99 9.63 13.44
CA ASP A 42 -3.98 8.20 13.74
C ASP A 42 -3.68 7.46 12.43
N ILE A 43 -2.55 6.75 12.38
CA ILE A 43 -2.01 6.15 11.16
C ILE A 43 -2.08 4.64 11.28
N LEU A 44 -2.71 3.99 10.30
CA LEU A 44 -2.75 2.53 10.18
C LEU A 44 -2.17 2.12 8.83
N ILE A 45 -1.14 1.27 8.87
CA ILE A 45 -0.47 0.76 7.68
C ILE A 45 -0.69 -0.74 7.60
N HIS A 46 -1.16 -1.18 6.44
CA HIS A 46 -1.25 -2.60 6.09
C HIS A 46 -0.12 -2.94 5.11
N GLU A 47 0.76 -3.82 5.53
CA GLU A 47 1.85 -4.37 4.70
C GLU A 47 1.35 -5.64 4.00
N GLU A 48 1.36 -5.61 2.66
CA GLU A 48 0.93 -6.72 1.84
C GLU A 48 2.07 -7.18 0.92
N PRO A 49 2.31 -8.49 0.77
CA PRO A 49 3.29 -8.97 -0.19
C PRO A 49 2.82 -8.69 -1.63
N PHE A 50 3.72 -8.13 -2.43
CA PHE A 50 3.55 -7.94 -3.85
C PHE A 50 3.78 -9.27 -4.56
N HIS A 51 2.71 -10.00 -4.79
CA HIS A 51 2.72 -11.14 -5.70
C HIS A 51 2.77 -10.59 -7.13
N GLY A 52 3.97 -10.54 -7.71
CA GLY A 52 4.18 -10.18 -9.11
C GLY A 52 3.52 -11.19 -10.06
N THR A 53 2.21 -11.13 -10.19
CA THR A 53 1.41 -11.85 -11.19
C THR A 53 0.13 -11.08 -11.50
N ASN A 54 0.25 -9.79 -11.79
CA ASN A 54 -0.78 -9.05 -12.53
C ASN A 54 -0.16 -7.93 -13.38
N ALA A 55 0.95 -8.23 -14.04
CA ALA A 55 1.15 -7.61 -15.34
C ALA A 55 0.18 -8.33 -16.29
N PRO A 56 -0.82 -7.68 -16.90
CA PRO A 56 -1.44 -8.26 -18.07
C PRO A 56 -0.29 -8.49 -19.06
N SER A 57 -0.07 -9.74 -19.45
CA SER A 57 0.86 -10.08 -20.50
C SER A 57 0.41 -9.38 -21.78
N ILE A 58 0.83 -8.14 -22.00
CA ILE A 58 0.80 -7.48 -23.31
C ILE A 58 1.88 -8.13 -24.18
N THR A 59 1.71 -9.41 -24.44
CA THR A 59 2.39 -10.14 -25.49
C THR A 59 1.39 -11.12 -26.09
N LYS A 60 0.30 -10.56 -26.60
CA LYS A 60 -0.26 -11.00 -27.87
C LYS A 60 -0.76 -9.79 -28.61
N SER A 61 -0.15 -9.60 -29.76
CA SER A 61 -0.41 -8.59 -30.76
C SER A 61 -1.78 -8.77 -31.40
N GLU A 62 -2.90 -8.66 -30.68
CA GLU A 62 -4.22 -8.67 -31.31
C GLU A 62 -5.19 -7.69 -30.64
N THR A 63 -5.73 -6.81 -31.48
CA THR A 63 -6.69 -5.73 -31.26
C THR A 63 -7.87 -6.03 -30.32
N GLY A 64 -8.11 -5.15 -29.33
CA GLY A 64 -9.42 -4.98 -28.66
C GLY A 64 -9.32 -4.58 -27.17
N PRO A 65 -10.20 -3.69 -26.64
CA PRO A 65 -10.11 -3.26 -25.24
C PRO A 65 -10.88 -4.21 -24.32
N SER A 66 -10.33 -4.53 -23.14
CA SER A 66 -11.13 -4.96 -21.99
C SER A 66 -10.50 -4.47 -20.70
N PHE A 67 -11.09 -3.39 -20.17
CA PHE A 67 -11.01 -3.01 -18.77
C PHE A 67 -11.83 -4.03 -17.96
N GLN A 68 -11.25 -4.57 -16.89
CA GLN A 68 -11.92 -5.41 -15.89
C GLN A 68 -11.28 -5.07 -14.54
N GLU A 69 -11.95 -4.99 -13.41
CA GLU A 69 -13.30 -4.59 -13.02
C GLU A 69 -13.13 -4.26 -11.53
N ILE A 70 -13.66 -3.13 -11.06
CA ILE A 70 -13.71 -2.78 -9.63
C ILE A 70 -14.77 -3.70 -9.01
N VAL A 71 -14.41 -4.41 -7.93
CA VAL A 71 -15.37 -5.00 -6.99
C VAL A 71 -15.11 -4.42 -5.61
#